data_AF-A0A151QUP3-F1
#
_entry.id   AF-A0A151QUP3-F1
#
_cell.length_a   1.000
_cell.length_b   1.000
_cell.length_c   1.000
_cell.angle_alpha   90.00
_cell.angle_beta   90.00
_cell.angle_gamma   90.00
#
_symmetry.space_group_name_H-M   'P 1'
#
loop_
_entity.id
_entity.type
_entity.pdbx_description
1 polymer ?
#
loop_
_entity_poly.entity_id
_entity_poly.type
_entity_poly.pdbx_seq_one_letter_code
_entity_poly.pdbx_strand_id
1 'polypeptide(L)' 'FTWHRKHNGNSLHKHLNRVMCDILWHTKFSEAVVEVLPRGHSDHNPLLLRCGGFPQHRGDHPFQLEVA' A
#
# COMPACT_ATOMS: atom_id res chain seq x y z
N PHE A 1 0.61 -5.62 -10.14
CA PHE A 1 -0.41 -6.69 -10.28
C PHE A 1 -0.62 -7.33 -8.92
N THR A 2 -1.83 -7.82 -8.64
CA THR A 2 -2.18 -8.41 -7.35
C THR A 2 -2.49 -9.90 -7.42
N TRP A 3 -2.49 -10.44 -8.63
CA TRP A 3 -2.62 -11.86 -8.93
C TRP A 3 -1.65 -12.26 -10.03
N HIS A 4 -1.05 -13.44 -9.87
CA HIS A 4 0.04 -13.98 -10.68
C HIS A 4 -0.20 -15.47 -10.92
N ARG A 5 -0.24 -15.93 -12.17
CA ARG A 5 -0.33 -17.35 -12.49
C ARG A 5 0.65 -17.72 -13.59
N LYS A 6 1.33 -18.85 -13.44
CA LYS A 6 2.07 -19.48 -14.53
C LYS A 6 1.15 -20.47 -15.25
N HIS A 7 1.10 -20.39 -16.57
CA HIS A 7 0.33 -21.32 -17.40
C HIS A 7 1.12 -21.59 -18.68
N ASN A 8 1.49 -22.85 -18.92
CA ASN A 8 2.26 -23.30 -20.09
C ASN A 8 3.52 -22.45 -20.36
N GLY A 9 4.30 -22.17 -19.32
CA GLY A 9 5.53 -21.37 -19.42
C GLY A 9 5.30 -19.84 -19.49
N ASN A 10 4.08 -19.40 -19.77
CA ASN A 10 3.72 -17.98 -19.78
C ASN A 10 3.33 -17.49 -18.38
N SER A 11 3.76 -16.28 -18.05
CA SER A 11 3.36 -15.62 -16.79
C SER A 11 2.20 -14.66 -17.07
N LEU A 12 1.05 -14.95 -16.44
CA LEU A 12 -0.15 -14.14 -16.49
C LEU A 12 -0.23 -13.27 -15.22
N HIS A 13 -0.61 -12.02 -15.40
CA HIS A 13 -0.67 -11.04 -14.33
C HIS A 13 -1.96 -10.22 -14.43
N LYS A 14 -2.68 -10.04 -13.32
CA LYS A 14 -3.90 -9.22 -13.27
C LYS A 14 -3.98 -8.40 -11.99
N HIS A 15 -4.69 -7.26 -12.04
CA HIS A 15 -5.11 -6.51 -10.86
C HIS A 15 -6.54 -6.93 -10.51
N LEU A 16 -6.67 -7.85 -9.55
CA LEU A 16 -7.96 -8.39 -9.13
C LEU A 16 -8.39 -7.87 -7.75
N ASN A 17 -7.44 -7.66 -6.85
CA ASN A 17 -7.72 -7.23 -5.49
C ASN A 17 -8.00 -5.72 -5.45
N ARG A 18 -9.05 -5.32 -4.73
CA ARG A 18 -9.45 -3.91 -4.51
C ARG A 18 -9.86 -3.72 -3.05
N VAL A 19 -9.66 -2.52 -2.53
CA VAL A 19 -10.20 -2.07 -1.24
C VAL A 19 -11.31 -1.07 -1.54
N MET A 20 -12.44 -1.20 -0.84
CA MET A 20 -13.57 -0.30 -0.95
C MET A 20 -13.91 0.24 0.44
N CYS A 21 -14.38 1.48 0.50
CA CYS A 21 -14.84 2.11 1.73
C CYS A 21 -16.06 2.98 1.43
N ASP A 22 -16.86 3.25 2.46
CA ASP A 22 -17.93 4.23 2.37
C ASP A 22 -17.40 5.66 2.57
N ILE A 23 -18.29 6.63 2.37
CA ILE A 23 -17.96 8.05 2.47
C ILE A 23 -17.53 8.41 3.89
N LEU A 24 -18.19 7.87 4.93
CA LEU A 24 -17.87 8.20 6.32
C LEU A 24 -16.46 7.73 6.70
N TRP A 25 -16.09 6.53 6.24
CA TRP A 25 -14.77 5.96 6.46
C TRP A 25 -13.70 6.73 5.68
N HIS A 26 -13.96 7.07 4.41
CA HIS A 26 -13.03 7.87 3.60
C HIS A 26 -12.80 9.26 4.19
N THR A 27 -13.85 9.91 4.72
CA THR A 27 -13.71 11.20 5.42
C THR A 27 -12.92 11.06 6.72
N LYS A 28 -13.12 9.96 7.47
CA LYS A 28 -12.40 9.71 8.72
C LYS A 28 -10.92 9.42 8.50
N PHE A 29 -10.57 8.75 7.41
CA PHE A 29 -9.21 8.35 7.08
C PHE A 29 -8.83 8.89 5.69
N SER A 30 -8.83 10.22 5.56
CA SER A 30 -8.56 10.90 4.28
C SER A 30 -7.15 10.66 3.75
N GLU A 31 -6.22 10.28 4.63
CA GLU A 31 -4.85 9.90 4.27
C GLU A 31 -4.70 8.39 4.05
N ALA A 32 -5.78 7.61 4.05
CA ALA A 32 -5.65 6.17 3.90
C ALA A 32 -5.03 5.79 2.55
N VAL A 33 -4.04 4.90 2.59
CA VAL A 33 -3.36 4.38 1.41
C VAL A 33 -3.42 2.86 1.38
N VAL A 34 -3.42 2.29 0.17
CA VAL A 34 -3.35 0.85 -0.05
C VAL A 34 -1.97 0.53 -0.62
N GLU A 35 -1.22 -0.28 0.12
CA GLU A 35 0.09 -0.78 -0.29
C GLU A 35 -0.03 -2.22 -0.81
N VAL A 36 0.60 -2.52 -1.95
CA VAL A 36 0.73 -3.90 -2.45
C VAL A 36 2.00 -4.49 -1.86
N LEU A 37 1.86 -5.48 -0.98
CA LEU A 37 3.00 -6.13 -0.35
C LEU A 37 3.67 -7.15 -1.30
N PRO A 38 4.96 -7.47 -1.06
CA PRO A 38 5.64 -8.53 -1.78
C PRO A 38 4.89 -9.85 -1.71
N ARG A 39 4.86 -10.56 -2.84
CA ARG A 39 4.22 -11.87 -2.94
C ARG A 39 5.02 -12.91 -2.15
N GLY A 40 4.36 -13.61 -1.24
CA GLY A 40 4.91 -14.80 -0.59
C GLY A 40 4.66 -16.07 -1.41
N HIS A 41 4.02 -17.07 -0.79
CA HIS A 41 3.74 -18.38 -1.39
C HIS A 41 2.34 -18.52 -2.02
N SER A 42 1.55 -17.44 -2.05
CA SER A 42 0.25 -17.40 -2.75
C SER A 42 0.42 -16.91 -4.19
N ASP A 43 -0.54 -17.25 -5.05
CA ASP A 43 -0.71 -16.64 -6.37
C ASP A 43 -1.22 -15.18 -6.28
N HIS A 44 -1.54 -14.68 -5.09
CA HIS A 44 -1.91 -13.29 -4.82
C HIS A 44 -0.85 -12.49 -4.05
N ASN A 45 -0.76 -11.20 -4.35
CA ASN A 45 -0.08 -10.23 -3.50
C ASN A 45 -1.03 -9.76 -2.39
N PRO A 46 -0.59 -9.75 -1.12
CA PRO A 46 -1.35 -9.14 -0.04
C PRO A 46 -1.52 -7.63 -0.28
N LEU A 47 -2.68 -7.09 0.08
CA LEU A 47 -2.92 -5.65 0.17
C LEU A 47 -2.90 -5.23 1.63
N LEU A 48 -2.20 -4.14 1.93
CA LEU A 48 -2.17 -3.54 3.25
C LEU A 48 -2.83 -2.16 3.20
N LEU A 49 -3.93 -1.99 3.92
CA LEU A 49 -4.58 -0.70 4.12
C LEU A 49 -3.95 0.01 5.31
N ARG A 50 -3.32 1.16 5.06
CA ARG A 50 -2.78 2.05 6.10
C ARG A 50 -3.72 3.23 6.24
N CYS A 51 -4.24 3.47 7.44
CA CYS A 51 -5.22 4.53 7.67
C CYS A 51 -4.59 5.93 7.85
N GLY A 52 -3.32 6.00 8.26
CA GLY A 52 -2.59 7.25 8.52
C GLY A 52 -1.54 7.57 7.47
N GLY A 53 -1.80 7.25 6.20
CA GLY A 53 -0.85 7.52 5.11
C GLY A 53 0.37 6.62 5.08
N PHE A 54 1.31 7.00 4.23
CA PHE A 54 2.63 6.39 4.20
C PHE A 54 3.45 6.86 5.40
N PRO A 55 4.33 6.00 5.95
CA PRO A 55 5.31 6.47 6.92
C PRO A 55 6.09 7.64 6.31
N GLN A 56 6.02 8.81 6.93
CA GLN A 56 6.93 9.89 6.56
C GLN A 56 8.35 9.38 6.82
N HIS A 57 9.19 9.43 5.79
CA HIS A 57 10.61 9.20 5.95
C HIS A 57 11.16 10.35 6.78
N ARG A 58 11.14 10.20 8.11
CA ARG A 58 11.96 11.01 8.99
C ARG A 58 13.38 10.59 8.68
N GLY A 59 14.01 11.21 7.68
CA GLY A 59 15.46 11.14 7.55
C GLY A 59 16.09 11.59 8.86
N ASP A 60 17.39 11.37 9.01
CA ASP A 60 18.19 12.04 10.05
C ASP A 60 18.17 13.55 9.76
N HIS A 61 17.07 14.20 10.11
CA HIS A 61 16.92 15.64 10.15
C HIS A 61 17.21 16.02 11.59
N PRO A 62 18.48 16.31 11.95
CA PRO A 62 18.74 16.97 13.22
C PRO A 62 17.89 18.25 13.24
N PHE A 63 17.20 18.48 14.34
CA PHE A 63 16.43 19.69 14.54
C PHE A 63 17.35 20.90 14.34
N GLN A 64 16.91 21.87 13.52
CA GLN A 64 17.54 23.18 13.47
C GLN A 64 16.82 24.06 14.50
N LEU A 65 17.51 24.36 15.61
CA LEU A 65 17.06 25.37 16.55
C LEU A 65 17.27 26.74 15.87
N GLU A 66 16.18 27.39 15.47
CA GLU A 66 16.21 28.79 15.06
C GLU A 66 16.16 29.64 16.35
N VAL A 67 17.22 30.41 16.58
CA VAL A 67 17.33 31.34 17.71
C VAL A 67 17.07 32.74 17.16
N ALA A 68 16.09 33.44 17.75
CA ALA A 68 15.71 34.81 17.42
C ALA A 68 16.71 35.85 17.93
#